data_AF-A0A0Q5N511-F1
#
_entry.id   AF-A0A0Q5N511-F1
#
_cell.length_a   1.000
_cell.length_b   1.000
_cell.length_c   1.000
_cell.angle_alpha   90.00
_cell.angle_beta   90.00
_cell.angle_gamma   90.00
#
_symmetry.space_group_name_H-M   'P 1'
#
loop_
_entity.id
_entity.type
_entity.pdbx_description
1 polymer ?
#
loop_
_entity_poly.entity_id
_entity_poly.type
_entity_poly.pdbx_seq_one_letter_code
_entity_poly.pdbx_strand_id
1 'polypeptide(L)' 'MSADAFATVVADALEESVGQRPVVDCGDEAIGVVDGDEVHCDIGAAGDDTVYDSVSTISADGGGDYSVAVEVDQTPRS' A
#
# COMPACT_ATOMS: atom_id res chain seq x y z
N MET A 1 -6.77 4.33 10.47
CA MET A 1 -5.54 5.17 10.38
C MET A 1 -5.69 6.17 9.25
N SER A 2 -4.82 7.17 9.14
CA SER A 2 -4.80 8.03 7.95
C SER A 2 -4.24 7.26 6.75
N ALA A 3 -4.62 7.68 5.54
CA ALA A 3 -4.05 7.15 4.31
C ALA A 3 -2.52 7.29 4.26
N ASP A 4 -1.96 8.44 4.65
CA ASP A 4 -0.50 8.65 4.72
C ASP A 4 0.22 7.62 5.62
N ALA A 5 -0.40 7.27 6.75
CA ALA A 5 0.18 6.29 7.67
C ALA A 5 0.16 4.89 7.06
N PHE A 6 -0.93 4.55 6.36
CA PHE A 6 -1.03 3.27 5.65
C PHE A 6 -0.08 3.21 4.43
N ALA A 7 0.02 4.29 3.66
CA ALA A 7 0.96 4.41 2.54
C ALA A 7 2.41 4.22 3.00
N THR A 8 2.76 4.69 4.21
CA THR A 8 4.06 4.43 4.81
C THR A 8 4.29 2.93 5.06
N VAL A 9 3.28 2.22 5.59
CA VAL A 9 3.35 0.76 5.82
C VAL A 9 3.53 0.00 4.50
N VAL A 10 2.77 0.37 3.47
CA VAL A 10 2.88 -0.23 2.13
C VAL A 10 4.26 0.05 1.52
N ALA A 11 4.76 1.28 1.65
CA ALA A 11 6.09 1.65 1.17
C ALA A 11 7.20 0.87 1.89
N ASP A 12 7.09 0.67 3.20
CA ASP A 12 8.05 -0.12 3.98
C ASP A 12 8.03 -1.59 3.52
N ALA A 13 6.85 -2.19 3.35
CA ALA A 13 6.71 -3.56 2.88
C ALA A 13 7.30 -3.77 1.47
N LEU A 14 7.06 -2.82 0.56
CA LEU A 14 7.62 -2.88 -0.79
C LEU A 14 9.13 -2.63 -0.80
N GLU A 15 9.64 -1.66 -0.01
CA GLU A 15 11.07 -1.37 0.12
C GLU A 15 11.86 -2.61 0.58
N GLU A 16 11.33 -3.36 1.56
CA GLU A 16 11.93 -4.62 2.00
C GLU A 16 11.99 -5.68 0.88
N SER A 17 10.99 -5.68 -0.02
CA SER A 17 10.88 -6.66 -1.09
C SER A 17 11.76 -6.34 -2.32
N VAL A 18 11.86 -5.07 -2.72
CA VAL A 18 12.53 -4.65 -3.96
C VAL A 18 13.84 -3.88 -3.72
N GLY A 19 14.16 -3.53 -2.48
CA GLY A 19 15.38 -2.83 -2.09
C GLY A 19 15.40 -1.33 -2.42
N GLN A 20 14.27 -0.77 -2.86
CA GLN A 20 14.12 0.66 -3.13
C GLN A 20 12.74 1.13 -2.66
N ARG A 21 12.70 2.28 -1.98
CA ARG A 21 11.47 2.86 -1.46
C ARG A 21 10.62 3.46 -2.60
N PRO A 22 9.40 2.94 -2.85
CA PRO A 22 8.50 3.53 -3.81
C PRO A 22 7.84 4.82 -3.27
N VAL A 23 7.29 5.61 -4.18
CA VAL A 23 6.28 6.62 -3.84
C VAL A 23 4.94 5.90 -3.77
N VAL A 24 4.23 6.01 -2.65
CA VAL A 24 2.95 5.34 -2.43
C VAL A 24 1.90 6.38 -2.06
N ASP A 25 0.77 6.33 -2.73
CA ASP A 25 -0.42 7.14 -2.44
C ASP A 25 -1.63 6.21 -2.29
N CYS A 26 -2.24 6.16 -1.11
CA CYS A 26 -3.42 5.34 -0.83
C CYS A 26 -4.71 6.18 -0.73
N GLY A 27 -4.71 7.37 -1.34
CA GLY A 27 -5.78 8.35 -1.29
C GLY A 27 -5.74 9.24 -0.05
N ASP A 28 -6.86 9.89 0.25
CA ASP A 28 -7.00 10.81 1.39
C ASP A 28 -7.91 10.27 2.51
N GLU A 29 -8.63 9.16 2.24
CA GLU A 29 -9.65 8.63 3.13
C GLU A 29 -9.04 7.89 4.33
N ALA A 30 -9.74 7.91 5.46
CA ALA A 30 -9.31 7.14 6.62
C ALA A 30 -9.51 5.64 6.36
N ILE A 31 -8.44 4.86 6.57
CA ILE A 31 -8.44 3.41 6.35
C ILE A 31 -8.79 2.69 7.65
N GLY A 32 -9.81 1.82 7.60
CA GLY A 32 -10.13 0.89 8.67
C GLY A 32 -9.10 -0.25 8.72
N VAL A 33 -8.66 -0.64 9.91
CA VAL A 33 -7.87 -1.87 10.08
C VAL A 33 -8.88 -2.97 10.40
N VAL A 34 -9.40 -3.58 9.34
CA VAL A 34 -10.40 -4.66 9.42
C VAL A 34 -9.83 -5.87 8.67
N ASP A 35 -9.99 -7.05 9.26
CA ASP A 35 -9.52 -8.28 8.66
C ASP A 35 -10.22 -8.54 7.32
N GLY A 36 -9.44 -8.76 6.28
CA GLY A 36 -9.90 -8.98 4.92
C GLY A 36 -10.24 -7.71 4.12
N ASP A 37 -10.08 -6.51 4.69
CA ASP A 37 -10.27 -5.27 3.93
C ASP A 37 -9.16 -5.09 2.89
N GLU A 38 -9.56 -4.59 1.72
CA GLU A 38 -8.68 -4.27 0.60
C GLU A 38 -8.58 -2.76 0.43
N VAL A 39 -7.36 -2.26 0.27
CA VAL A 39 -7.08 -0.84 0.01
C VAL A 39 -6.30 -0.73 -1.29
N HIS A 40 -6.81 0.09 -2.20
CA HIS A 40 -6.10 0.42 -3.43
C HIS A 40 -5.08 1.53 -3.19
N CYS A 41 -3.85 1.34 -3.66
CA CYS A 41 -2.80 2.36 -3.60
C CYS A 41 -2.11 2.49 -4.97
N ASP A 42 -1.70 3.72 -5.27
CA ASP A 42 -0.89 4.10 -6.42
C ASP A 42 0.58 3.96 -6.06
N ILE A 43 1.32 3.19 -6.86
CA ILE A 43 2.74 2.92 -6.67
C ILE A 43 3.53 3.58 -7.81
N GLY A 44 4.47 4.45 -7.45
CA GLY A 44 5.35 5.13 -8.39
C GLY A 44 6.80 5.20 -7.90
N ALA A 45 7.62 5.96 -8.63
CA ALA A 45 9.01 6.20 -8.29
C ALA A 45 9.33 7.70 -8.39
N ALA A 46 10.22 8.19 -7.52
CA ALA A 46 10.58 9.60 -7.52
C ALA A 46 11.28 9.99 -8.84
N GLY A 47 10.67 10.93 -9.58
CA GLY A 47 11.17 11.38 -10.88
C GLY A 47 10.71 10.53 -12.07
N ASP A 48 9.77 9.62 -11.87
CA ASP A 48 9.09 8.84 -12.91
C ASP A 48 7.57 9.12 -12.84
N ASP A 49 6.93 9.30 -13.99
CA ASP A 49 5.48 9.55 -14.09
C ASP A 49 4.67 8.24 -14.21
N THR A 50 5.34 7.09 -14.23
CA THR A 50 4.71 5.76 -14.29
C THR A 50 4.10 5.41 -12.94
N VAL A 51 2.80 5.15 -12.95
CA VAL A 51 2.04 4.73 -11.77
C VAL A 51 1.45 3.34 -12.01
N TYR A 52 1.52 2.47 -11.01
CA TYR A 52 0.90 1.16 -10.97
C TYR A 52 -0.22 1.14 -9.93
N ASP A 53 -1.32 0.46 -10.24
CA ASP A 53 -2.31 0.14 -9.20
C ASP A 53 -1.75 -0.95 -8.29
N SER A 54 -2.22 -1.00 -7.05
CA SER A 54 -1.94 -2.09 -6.14
C SER A 54 -3.12 -2.34 -5.23
N VAL A 55 -3.27 -3.59 -4.80
CA VAL A 55 -4.23 -4.01 -3.79
C VAL A 55 -3.47 -4.42 -2.54
N SER A 56 -3.75 -3.71 -1.44
CA SER A 56 -3.22 -4.02 -0.11
C SER A 56 -4.29 -4.71 0.72
N THR A 57 -4.09 -6.00 1.04
CA THR A 57 -5.00 -6.78 1.89
C THR A 57 -4.55 -6.70 3.34
N ILE A 58 -5.47 -6.31 4.23
CA ILE A 58 -5.25 -6.23 5.67
C ILE A 58 -5.62 -7.57 6.32
N SER A 59 -4.74 -8.12 7.15
CA SER A 59 -5.05 -9.25 8.02
C SER A 59 -4.90 -8.85 9.48
N ALA A 60 -5.96 -8.99 10.27
CA ALA A 60 -6.00 -8.51 11.65
C ALA A 60 -6.62 -9.55 12.59
N ASP A 61 -5.92 -9.91 13.67
CA ASP A 61 -6.35 -10.96 14.59
C ASP A 61 -7.24 -10.45 15.75
N GLY A 62 -7.68 -9.19 15.70
CA GLY A 62 -8.46 -8.53 16.75
C GLY A 62 -7.67 -8.18 18.03
N GLY A 63 -6.38 -8.54 18.09
CA GLY A 63 -5.47 -8.24 19.20
C GLY A 63 -4.80 -6.87 19.15
N GLY A 64 -5.03 -6.09 18.09
CA GLY A 64 -4.42 -4.78 17.85
C GLY A 64 -3.25 -4.81 16.86
N ASP A 65 -2.68 -5.99 16.62
CA ASP A 65 -1.69 -6.23 15.57
C ASP A 65 -2.39 -6.57 14.24
N TYR A 66 -1.76 -6.19 13.14
CA TYR A 66 -2.20 -6.51 11.78
C TYR A 66 -0.98 -6.63 10.85
N SER A 67 -1.16 -7.34 9.74
CA SER A 67 -0.21 -7.40 8.63
C SER A 67 -0.84 -6.91 7.34
N VAL A 68 -0.02 -6.44 6.40
CA VAL A 68 -0.46 -6.01 5.06
C VAL A 68 0.26 -6.84 4.01
N ALA A 69 -0.51 -7.48 3.13
CA ALA A 69 0.00 -8.09 1.91
C ALA A 69 -0.27 -7.14 0.74
N VAL A 70 0.75 -6.84 -0.06
CA VAL A 70 0.66 -5.88 -1.16
C VAL A 70 0.86 -6.61 -2.48
N GLU A 71 -0.10 -6.48 -3.38
CA GLU A 71 -0.01 -6.97 -4.76
C GLU A 71 -0.03 -5.77 -5.71
N VAL A 72 1.05 -5.58 -6.47
CA VAL A 72 1.18 -4.50 -7.45
C VAL A 72 0.83 -5.04 -8.84
N ASP A 73 0.06 -4.28 -9.60
CA ASP A 73 -0.30 -4.63 -10.97
C ASP A 73 0.94 -4.79 -11.86
N GLN A 74 0.85 -5.71 -12.81
CA GLN A 74 1.96 -5.99 -13.74
C GLN A 74 2.11 -4.95 -14.84
N THR A 75 1.11 -4.08 -15.01
CA THR A 75 1.08 -3.05 -16.03
C THR A 75 0.80 -1.70 -15.39
N PRO A 76 1.43 -0.61 -15.88
CA PRO A 76 1.09 0.74 -15.43
C PRO A 76 -0.39 1.04 -15.64
N ARG A 77 -0.93 1.92 -14.79
CA ARG A 77 -2.26 2.49 -14.96
C ARG A 77 -2.30 3.29 -16.28
N SER A 78 -3.38 3.08 -17.04
CA SER A 78 -3.63 3.70 -18.35
C SER A 78 -4.31 5.05 -18.26
#